data_AF-A0A819CAK3-F1
#
_entry.id   AF-A0A819CAK3-F1
#
_cell.length_a   1.000
_cell.length_b   1.000
_cell.length_c   1.000
_cell.angle_alpha   90.00
_cell.angle_beta   90.00
_cell.angle_gamma   90.00
#
_symmetry.space_group_name_H-M   'P 1'
#
loop_
_entity.id
_entity.type
_entity.pdbx_description
1 polymer ?
#
loop_
_entity_poly.entity_id
_entity_poly.type
_entity_poly.pdbx_seq_one_letter_code
_entity_poly.pdbx_strand_id
1 'polypeptide(L)'
;MVNHLAFRNNSSINCSQYKDDYAVLLSFPFHIDLNPLLQIPRRTNGLMDAKERIYYLNIINQKYVPLTIYCLKYLQKLYIRNTSFYNTNHQLPIEIDYLASTLTHLSIYDTKITHLPEQIGKLKYLQSLELVNTNLITLPNSIGNLSSLIVLYLPNNKLISLPKTIKNIQSLSQIVLKNNPYLHSIQSLNYLSKLKALQTDNCPIETLPLYLPQLTDLHMSKNNLTNLIGIRTLGYKTNHRKFFYFNNNHIQSIPPQIQYVKNLYFLNLDYNHLISLPLDIFNVTTLHYLYIRYNNFSVIELKAIIEKFNITHPYMKLYYLNRKNSIVKNIIN
;
A
#
# COMPACT_ATOMS: atom_id res chain seq x y z
N MET A 1 29.51 24.99 25.85
CA MET A 1 28.25 25.55 25.34
C MET A 1 28.32 25.56 23.83
N VAL A 2 27.76 24.55 23.17
CA VAL A 2 27.67 24.52 21.70
C VAL A 2 26.41 25.31 21.31
N ASN A 3 26.59 26.34 20.50
CA ASN A 3 25.55 27.29 20.11
C ASN A 3 24.31 26.61 19.52
N HIS A 4 23.18 26.68 20.22
CA HIS A 4 21.84 26.26 19.76
C HIS A 4 21.22 27.21 18.70
N LEU A 5 22.03 27.95 17.94
CA LEU A 5 21.55 29.03 17.04
C LEU A 5 21.98 28.91 15.58
N ALA A 6 22.58 27.81 15.14
CA ALA A 6 22.92 27.59 13.73
C ALA A 6 21.76 26.91 12.96
N PHE A 7 20.56 27.50 12.93
CA PHE A 7 19.48 27.06 12.03
C PHE A 7 18.70 28.24 11.43
N ARG A 8 19.42 29.30 11.05
CA ARG A 8 18.91 30.37 10.17
C ARG A 8 19.59 30.27 8.80
N ASN A 9 18.76 30.21 7.77
CA ASN A 9 19.04 30.43 6.34
C ASN A 9 19.80 29.34 5.58
N ASN A 10 19.13 28.75 4.57
CA ASN A 10 19.61 28.29 3.24
C ASN A 10 21.03 27.71 3.05
N SER A 11 21.69 27.27 4.12
CA SER A 11 22.98 26.61 4.06
C SER A 11 22.73 25.11 3.97
N SER A 12 23.12 24.54 2.82
CA SER A 12 23.24 23.09 2.64
C SER A 12 23.94 22.47 3.85
N ILE A 13 23.42 21.36 4.35
CA ILE A 13 24.02 20.68 5.50
C ILE A 13 25.49 20.33 5.23
N ASN A 14 26.39 20.76 6.12
CA ASN A 14 27.80 20.40 6.01
C ASN A 14 28.08 19.08 6.76
N CYS A 15 28.11 17.97 6.04
CA CYS A 15 28.41 16.66 6.63
C CYS A 15 29.91 16.41 6.86
N SER A 16 30.83 17.21 6.29
CA SER A 16 32.28 16.99 6.42
C SER A 16 32.82 17.28 7.83
N GLN A 17 32.06 18.01 8.64
CA GLN A 17 32.42 18.31 10.04
C GLN A 17 32.30 17.09 10.97
N TYR A 18 31.58 16.04 10.55
CA TYR A 18 31.40 14.84 11.37
C TYR A 18 32.39 13.76 10.97
N LYS A 19 33.23 13.35 11.93
CA LYS A 19 34.25 12.32 11.73
C LYS A 19 33.63 10.96 11.36
N ASP A 20 32.55 10.60 12.05
CA ASP A 20 31.84 9.32 11.95
C ASP A 20 30.34 9.47 12.27
N ASP A 21 29.58 8.38 12.11
CA ASP A 21 28.13 8.36 12.39
C ASP A 21 27.83 8.61 13.87
N TYR A 22 28.73 8.21 14.78
CA TYR A 22 28.54 8.45 16.22
C TYR A 22 28.60 9.95 16.56
N ALA A 23 29.54 10.69 15.96
CA ALA A 23 29.61 12.15 16.06
C ALA A 23 28.34 12.83 15.52
N VAL A 24 27.70 12.26 14.49
CA VAL A 24 26.40 12.73 14.00
C VAL A 24 25.32 12.54 15.07
N LEU A 25 25.24 11.36 15.70
CA LEU A 25 24.25 11.11 16.75
C LEU A 25 24.42 12.03 17.97
N LEU A 26 25.66 12.34 18.36
CA LEU A 26 25.95 13.29 19.43
C LEU A 26 25.48 14.72 19.13
N SER A 27 25.25 15.07 17.86
CA SER A 27 24.69 16.36 17.46
C SER A 27 23.18 16.47 17.65
N PHE A 28 22.49 15.34 17.89
CA PHE A 28 21.03 15.33 17.99
C PHE A 28 20.58 16.03 19.28
N PRO A 29 19.42 16.71 19.27
CA PRO A 29 18.87 17.36 20.44
C PRO A 29 18.23 16.38 21.45
N PHE A 30 18.37 15.07 21.22
CA PHE A 30 17.87 13.99 22.05
C PHE A 30 18.82 12.79 21.96
N HIS A 31 18.79 11.95 22.99
CA HIS A 31 19.62 10.76 23.05
C HIS A 31 19.05 9.63 22.18
N ILE A 32 19.94 8.91 21.50
CA ILE A 32 19.65 7.66 20.81
C ILE A 32 20.20 6.51 21.67
N ASP A 33 19.33 5.63 22.16
CA ASP A 33 19.75 4.39 22.80
C ASP A 33 20.24 3.41 21.71
N LEU A 34 21.51 2.99 21.80
CA LEU A 34 22.14 2.06 20.85
C LEU A 34 22.21 0.61 21.38
N ASN A 35 21.63 0.33 22.55
CA ASN A 35 21.69 -1.00 23.13
C ASN A 35 20.84 -2.01 22.33
N PRO A 36 21.47 -3.00 21.66
CA PRO A 36 20.74 -3.96 20.82
C PRO A 36 19.75 -4.83 21.61
N LEU A 37 19.99 -5.01 22.92
CA LEU A 37 19.16 -5.82 23.83
C LEU A 37 17.95 -5.04 24.37
N LEU A 38 17.91 -3.72 24.19
CA LEU A 38 16.85 -2.83 24.69
C LEU A 38 16.06 -2.17 23.54
N GLN A 39 15.87 -2.87 22.43
CA GLN A 39 15.01 -2.42 21.33
C GLN A 39 13.55 -2.29 21.82
N ILE A 40 13.22 -1.12 22.34
CA ILE A 40 11.88 -0.79 22.83
C ILE A 40 11.12 -0.11 21.69
N PRO A 41 10.03 -0.72 21.15
CA PRO A 41 9.31 -0.20 19.98
C PRO A 41 8.69 1.20 20.14
N ARG A 42 8.68 1.75 21.37
CA ARG A 42 8.07 3.03 21.72
C ARG A 42 9.08 4.11 22.12
N ARG A 43 10.37 3.87 21.91
CA ARG A 43 11.43 4.83 22.23
C ARG A 43 12.31 5.10 21.03
N THR A 44 12.89 6.27 21.03
CA THR A 44 13.95 6.63 20.09
C THR A 44 15.17 5.76 20.36
N ASN A 45 15.61 5.01 19.36
CA ASN A 45 16.74 4.09 19.44
C ASN A 45 17.43 3.90 18.09
N GLY A 46 18.56 3.23 18.11
CA GLY A 46 19.34 2.91 16.92
C GLY A 46 20.06 1.59 17.07
N LEU A 47 20.60 1.08 15.97
CA LEU A 47 21.51 -0.05 15.98
C LEU A 47 22.81 0.29 15.28
N MET A 48 23.89 -0.19 15.88
CA MET A 48 25.25 -0.04 15.42
C MET A 48 25.87 -1.41 15.23
N ASP A 49 26.71 -1.57 14.21
CA ASP A 49 27.47 -2.80 14.05
C ASP A 49 28.84 -2.74 14.76
N ALA A 50 29.60 -3.84 14.70
CA ALA A 50 30.91 -3.94 15.33
C ALA A 50 31.98 -2.98 14.77
N LYS A 51 31.68 -2.28 13.66
CA LYS A 51 32.55 -1.25 13.05
C LYS A 51 32.04 0.16 13.33
N GLU A 52 31.16 0.31 14.32
CA GLU A 52 30.58 1.59 14.73
C GLU A 52 29.72 2.27 13.64
N ARG A 53 29.16 1.49 12.71
CA ARG A 53 28.30 2.02 11.63
C ARG A 53 26.85 2.00 12.05
N ILE A 54 26.16 3.15 11.97
CA ILE A 54 24.75 3.27 12.33
C ILE A 54 23.89 2.88 11.13
N TYR A 55 23.32 1.68 11.18
CA TYR A 55 22.55 1.13 10.04
C TYR A 55 21.03 1.19 10.24
N TYR A 56 20.57 1.43 11.46
CA TYR A 56 19.16 1.52 11.81
C TYR A 56 18.92 2.69 12.75
N LEU A 57 17.87 3.47 12.49
CA LEU A 57 17.34 4.47 13.41
C LEU A 57 15.83 4.42 13.47
N ASN A 58 15.33 4.57 14.69
CA ASN A 58 13.92 4.74 15.00
C ASN A 58 13.76 5.99 15.85
N ILE A 59 13.06 6.99 15.33
CA ILE A 59 12.84 8.28 15.98
C ILE A 59 11.35 8.41 16.27
N ILE A 60 10.99 8.39 17.56
CA ILE A 60 9.60 8.37 18.00
C ILE A 60 9.37 9.47 19.03
N ASN A 61 8.24 10.18 18.90
CA ASN A 61 7.78 11.20 19.85
C ASN A 61 8.83 12.29 20.13
N GLN A 62 9.64 12.64 19.14
CA GLN A 62 10.59 13.75 19.25
C GLN A 62 9.96 15.04 18.75
N LYS A 63 10.46 16.18 19.21
CA LYS A 63 9.96 17.48 18.75
C LYS A 63 10.16 17.66 17.24
N TYR A 64 11.35 17.30 16.74
CA TYR A 64 11.68 17.35 15.33
C TYR A 64 12.75 16.32 14.95
N VAL A 65 12.80 15.95 13.68
CA VAL A 65 13.92 15.21 13.09
C VAL A 65 15.05 16.20 12.76
N PRO A 66 16.26 16.06 13.33
CA PRO A 66 17.38 16.94 12.99
C PRO A 66 17.89 16.66 11.57
N LEU A 67 18.18 17.71 10.78
CA LEU A 67 18.71 17.55 9.42
C LEU A 67 20.03 16.76 9.39
N THR A 68 20.81 16.79 10.47
CA THR A 68 22.07 16.05 10.61
C THR A 68 21.91 14.54 10.47
N ILE A 69 20.70 13.99 10.59
CA ILE A 69 20.43 12.58 10.29
C ILE A 69 20.86 12.17 8.88
N TYR A 70 20.77 13.09 7.91
CA TYR A 70 21.14 12.81 6.52
C TYR A 70 22.65 12.69 6.31
N CYS A 71 23.47 13.03 7.32
CA CYS A 71 24.92 12.82 7.30
C CYS A 71 25.35 11.39 7.69
N LEU A 72 24.42 10.53 8.10
CA LEU A 72 24.73 9.14 8.47
C LEU A 72 25.08 8.31 7.23
N LYS A 73 26.34 7.89 7.14
CA LYS A 73 26.92 7.30 5.92
C LYS A 73 26.45 5.88 5.65
N TYR A 74 25.99 5.18 6.68
CA TYR A 74 25.65 3.76 6.60
C TYR A 74 24.18 3.44 6.92
N LEU A 75 23.33 4.46 7.06
CA LEU A 75 21.94 4.28 7.46
C LEU A 75 21.15 3.50 6.40
N GLN A 76 20.68 2.31 6.74
CA GLN A 76 19.91 1.45 5.86
C GLN A 76 18.41 1.52 6.13
N LYS A 77 18.03 1.72 7.40
CA LYS A 77 16.63 1.73 7.80
C LYS A 77 16.33 2.94 8.68
N LEU A 78 15.35 3.74 8.27
CA LEU A 78 14.93 4.93 8.98
C LEU A 78 13.43 4.88 9.26
N TYR A 79 13.08 4.86 10.54
CA TYR A 79 11.72 4.89 11.04
C TYR A 79 11.49 6.20 11.78
N ILE A 80 10.43 6.93 11.43
CA ILE A 80 10.08 8.21 12.02
C ILE A 80 8.61 8.16 12.38
N ARG A 81 8.27 8.40 13.65
CA ARG A 81 6.88 8.37 14.12
C ARG A 81 6.57 9.56 15.03
N ASN A 82 5.40 10.17 14.82
CA ASN A 82 4.88 11.24 15.67
C ASN A 82 5.97 12.29 15.98
N THR A 83 6.69 12.69 14.93
CA THR A 83 7.84 13.60 14.99
C THR A 83 7.76 14.53 13.79
N SER A 84 7.99 15.83 14.01
CA SER A 84 7.88 16.83 12.94
C SER A 84 9.17 16.96 12.13
N PHE A 85 9.10 17.44 10.89
CA PHE A 85 10.27 17.86 10.13
C PHE A 85 10.39 19.39 10.21
N TYR A 86 11.59 19.89 10.49
CA TYR A 86 11.81 21.30 10.76
C TYR A 86 11.74 22.14 9.47
N ASN A 87 10.93 23.20 9.46
CA ASN A 87 10.95 24.25 8.43
C ASN A 87 10.75 23.75 6.97
N THR A 88 9.97 22.69 6.78
CA THR A 88 9.81 22.07 5.45
C THR A 88 8.49 22.38 4.74
N ASN A 89 7.64 23.26 5.27
CA ASN A 89 6.28 23.47 4.77
C ASN A 89 5.53 22.14 4.55
N HIS A 90 5.68 21.20 5.49
CA HIS A 90 5.10 19.86 5.42
C HIS A 90 5.66 18.96 4.29
N GLN A 91 6.86 19.24 3.78
CA GLN A 91 7.57 18.37 2.83
C GLN A 91 8.63 17.52 3.55
N LEU A 92 8.99 16.35 3.00
CA LEU A 92 10.22 15.67 3.42
C LEU A 92 11.46 16.47 2.92
N PRO A 93 12.52 16.67 3.74
CA PRO A 93 13.72 17.41 3.32
C PRO A 93 14.37 16.85 2.06
N ILE A 94 14.93 17.73 1.22
CA ILE A 94 15.61 17.36 -0.03
C ILE A 94 16.89 16.57 0.23
N GLU A 95 17.51 16.76 1.38
CA GLU A 95 18.71 16.10 1.89
C GLU A 95 18.54 14.58 2.04
N ILE A 96 17.32 14.05 1.87
CA ILE A 96 17.08 12.61 1.78
C ILE A 96 17.98 11.94 0.73
N ASP A 97 18.42 12.66 -0.30
CA ASP A 97 19.34 12.13 -1.30
C ASP A 97 20.77 11.86 -0.80
N TYR A 98 21.17 12.37 0.36
CA TYR A 98 22.46 12.02 0.98
C TYR A 98 22.47 10.54 1.39
N LEU A 99 21.29 9.94 1.58
CA LEU A 99 21.13 8.51 1.92
C LEU A 99 20.94 7.62 0.68
N ALA A 100 21.11 8.16 -0.54
CA ALA A 100 20.82 7.45 -1.79
C ALA A 100 21.62 6.16 -2.01
N SER A 101 22.81 6.06 -1.43
CA SER A 101 23.69 4.90 -1.57
C SER A 101 23.43 3.78 -0.55
N THR A 102 22.61 4.02 0.49
CA THR A 102 22.50 3.11 1.64
C THR A 102 21.07 2.81 2.07
N LEU A 103 20.13 3.74 1.90
CA LEU A 103 18.79 3.57 2.43
C LEU A 103 18.01 2.49 1.67
N THR A 104 17.52 1.50 2.42
CA THR A 104 16.72 0.38 1.91
C THR A 104 15.29 0.43 2.45
N HIS A 105 15.06 1.02 3.62
CA HIS A 105 13.73 1.12 4.22
C HIS A 105 13.51 2.53 4.80
N LEU A 106 12.42 3.17 4.39
CA LEU A 106 11.98 4.46 4.92
C LEU A 106 10.52 4.36 5.36
N SER A 107 10.28 4.56 6.65
CA SER A 107 8.93 4.53 7.25
C SER A 107 8.67 5.83 8.01
N ILE A 108 7.61 6.54 7.64
CA ILE A 108 7.19 7.82 8.24
C ILE A 108 5.72 7.74 8.65
N TYR A 109 5.45 7.80 9.95
CA TYR A 109 4.15 7.48 10.53
C TYR A 109 3.67 8.64 11.39
N ASP A 110 2.37 8.94 11.34
CA ASP A 110 1.74 9.93 12.23
C ASP A 110 2.45 11.29 12.18
N THR A 111 2.83 11.75 10.99
CA THR A 111 3.46 13.06 10.78
C THR A 111 2.52 13.98 9.98
N LYS A 112 2.97 15.19 9.65
CA LYS A 112 2.19 16.13 8.84
C LYS A 112 2.71 16.27 7.41
N ILE A 113 3.48 15.29 6.90
CA ILE A 113 4.04 15.38 5.54
C ILE A 113 2.95 15.28 4.46
N THR A 114 2.81 16.35 3.69
CA THR A 114 1.90 16.45 2.55
C THR A 114 2.56 16.12 1.21
N HIS A 115 3.89 16.24 1.09
CA HIS A 115 4.64 16.02 -0.15
C HIS A 115 6.01 15.35 0.05
N LEU A 116 6.44 14.58 -0.93
CA LEU A 116 7.82 14.08 -1.04
C LEU A 116 8.62 14.92 -2.06
N PRO A 117 9.92 15.18 -1.82
CA PRO A 117 10.79 15.88 -2.77
C PRO A 117 11.13 14.99 -3.96
N GLU A 118 11.49 15.60 -5.11
CA GLU A 118 11.97 14.85 -6.29
C GLU A 118 13.26 14.05 -6.02
N GLN A 119 14.02 14.44 -5.00
CA GLN A 119 15.20 13.76 -4.51
C GLN A 119 14.91 12.32 -4.02
N ILE A 120 13.65 11.99 -3.69
CA ILE A 120 13.27 10.62 -3.31
C ILE A 120 13.66 9.62 -4.41
N GLY A 121 13.55 9.99 -5.69
CA GLY A 121 13.89 9.10 -6.80
C GLY A 121 15.37 8.78 -6.94
N LYS A 122 16.26 9.39 -6.14
CA LYS A 122 17.69 9.04 -6.09
C LYS A 122 17.94 7.79 -5.23
N LEU A 123 17.01 7.37 -4.38
CA LEU A 123 17.15 6.23 -3.48
C LEU A 123 17.02 4.88 -4.22
N LYS A 124 17.95 4.58 -5.13
CA LYS A 124 17.87 3.41 -6.04
C LYS A 124 17.88 2.06 -5.32
N TYR A 125 18.35 2.01 -4.07
CA TYR A 125 18.35 0.81 -3.22
C TYR A 125 17.15 0.70 -2.29
N LEU A 126 16.23 1.66 -2.31
CA LEU A 126 15.04 1.64 -1.46
C LEU A 126 14.14 0.46 -1.87
N GLN A 127 13.86 -0.41 -0.91
CA GLN A 127 13.04 -1.62 -1.06
C GLN A 127 11.65 -1.44 -0.44
N SER A 128 11.53 -0.68 0.65
CA SER A 128 10.24 -0.33 1.27
C SER A 128 10.13 1.17 1.50
N LEU A 129 9.01 1.75 1.03
CA LEU A 129 8.61 3.12 1.30
C LEU A 129 7.23 3.13 1.95
N GLU A 130 7.17 3.58 3.19
CA GLU A 130 5.96 3.57 4.00
C GLU A 130 5.67 4.97 4.54
N LEU A 131 4.53 5.54 4.16
CA LEU A 131 4.03 6.79 4.72
C LEU A 131 2.61 6.56 5.22
N VAL A 132 2.44 6.47 6.53
CA VAL A 132 1.14 6.17 7.16
C VAL A 132 0.65 7.38 7.92
N ASN A 133 -0.58 7.80 7.66
CA ASN A 133 -1.18 8.92 8.40
C ASN A 133 -0.32 10.18 8.34
N THR A 134 0.13 10.59 7.14
CA THR A 134 0.98 11.78 6.97
C THR A 134 0.26 12.97 6.35
N ASN A 135 -0.93 12.77 5.76
CA ASN A 135 -1.64 13.71 4.88
C ASN A 135 -1.03 13.87 3.48
N LEU A 136 -0.30 12.86 2.99
CA LEU A 136 0.32 12.89 1.66
C LEU A 136 -0.72 13.11 0.56
N ILE A 137 -0.50 14.10 -0.32
CA ILE A 137 -1.46 14.52 -1.36
C ILE A 137 -1.09 13.95 -2.73
N THR A 138 0.20 13.94 -3.06
CA THR A 138 0.73 13.40 -4.32
C THR A 138 2.08 12.73 -4.11
N LEU A 139 2.52 11.95 -5.10
CA LEU A 139 3.90 11.46 -5.21
C LEU A 139 4.61 12.21 -6.35
N PRO A 140 5.91 12.55 -6.21
CA PRO A 140 6.69 13.17 -7.27
C PRO A 140 6.90 12.21 -8.45
N ASN A 141 7.16 12.75 -9.64
CA ASN A 141 7.34 11.92 -10.84
C ASN A 141 8.59 11.03 -10.73
N SER A 142 9.64 11.49 -10.04
CA SER A 142 10.85 10.72 -9.76
C SER A 142 10.62 9.45 -8.93
N ILE A 143 9.43 9.22 -8.34
CA ILE A 143 9.13 7.93 -7.69
C ILE A 143 9.35 6.74 -8.64
N GLY A 144 9.12 6.96 -9.94
CA GLY A 144 9.35 5.96 -11.00
C GLY A 144 10.82 5.51 -11.14
N ASN A 145 11.76 6.22 -10.53
CA ASN A 145 13.19 5.91 -10.57
C ASN A 145 13.62 4.93 -9.46
N LEU A 146 12.73 4.59 -8.52
CA LEU A 146 13.01 3.68 -7.40
C LEU A 146 13.05 2.22 -7.87
N SER A 147 14.03 1.85 -8.71
CA SER A 147 14.08 0.56 -9.40
C SER A 147 14.14 -0.67 -8.50
N SER A 148 14.48 -0.53 -7.22
CA SER A 148 14.51 -1.64 -6.23
C SER A 148 13.28 -1.70 -5.32
N LEU A 149 12.30 -0.80 -5.46
CA LEU A 149 11.16 -0.70 -4.55
C LEU A 149 10.20 -1.88 -4.71
N ILE A 150 10.07 -2.66 -3.64
CA ILE A 150 9.23 -3.87 -3.59
C ILE A 150 7.87 -3.55 -2.93
N VAL A 151 7.88 -2.71 -1.90
CA VAL A 151 6.71 -2.36 -1.09
C VAL A 151 6.48 -0.85 -1.12
N LEU A 152 5.26 -0.45 -1.49
CA LEU A 152 4.77 0.92 -1.36
C LEU A 152 3.53 0.93 -0.45
N TYR A 153 3.66 1.50 0.75
CA TYR A 153 2.64 1.45 1.79
C TYR A 153 2.21 2.86 2.20
N LEU A 154 1.08 3.34 1.66
CA LEU A 154 0.59 4.71 1.84
C LEU A 154 -0.85 4.82 2.43
N PRO A 155 -1.27 4.01 3.41
CA PRO A 155 -2.61 4.10 3.94
C PRO A 155 -2.83 5.36 4.80
N ASN A 156 -4.11 5.76 4.90
CA ASN A 156 -4.56 6.91 5.70
C ASN A 156 -3.92 8.23 5.25
N ASN A 157 -3.91 8.49 3.94
CA ASN A 157 -3.41 9.74 3.38
C ASN A 157 -4.52 10.48 2.62
N LYS A 158 -4.14 11.50 1.87
CA LYS A 158 -5.05 12.34 1.07
C LYS A 158 -4.67 12.28 -0.41
N LEU A 159 -4.18 11.12 -0.87
CA LEU A 159 -3.72 10.97 -2.24
C LEU A 159 -4.86 11.28 -3.21
N ILE A 160 -4.61 12.19 -4.15
CA ILE A 160 -5.57 12.52 -5.22
C ILE A 160 -5.31 11.71 -6.49
N SER A 161 -4.05 11.31 -6.73
CA SER A 161 -3.63 10.52 -7.88
C SER A 161 -2.27 9.87 -7.63
N LEU A 162 -1.91 8.92 -8.47
CA LEU A 162 -0.56 8.34 -8.55
C LEU A 162 0.10 8.79 -9.87
N PRO A 163 1.40 9.17 -9.86
CA PRO A 163 2.09 9.65 -11.05
C PRO A 163 2.18 8.56 -12.12
N LYS A 164 2.13 8.93 -13.41
CA LYS A 164 2.20 7.98 -14.53
C LYS A 164 3.50 7.18 -14.57
N THR A 165 4.56 7.68 -13.95
CA THR A 165 5.87 7.04 -13.85
C THR A 165 5.90 5.88 -12.86
N ILE A 166 4.89 5.70 -12.01
CA ILE A 166 4.85 4.58 -11.04
C ILE A 166 4.92 3.22 -11.74
N LYS A 167 4.40 3.10 -12.96
CA LYS A 167 4.51 1.89 -13.79
C LYS A 167 5.95 1.51 -14.14
N ASN A 168 6.91 2.42 -14.00
CA ASN A 168 8.32 2.16 -14.31
C ASN A 168 8.99 1.32 -13.19
N ILE A 169 8.37 1.25 -12.01
CA ILE A 169 8.89 0.51 -10.86
C ILE A 169 8.57 -0.98 -10.99
N GLN A 170 9.25 -1.65 -11.91
CA GLN A 170 8.99 -3.06 -12.27
C GLN A 170 9.37 -4.07 -11.17
N SER A 171 9.93 -3.61 -10.05
CA SER A 171 10.18 -4.38 -8.83
C SER A 171 9.01 -4.42 -7.86
N LEU A 172 8.03 -3.51 -7.97
CA LEU A 172 6.90 -3.43 -7.04
C LEU A 172 6.12 -4.74 -7.02
N SER A 173 5.99 -5.31 -5.83
CA SER A 173 5.24 -6.53 -5.58
C SER A 173 4.01 -6.30 -4.70
N GLN A 174 4.04 -5.28 -3.84
CA GLN A 174 2.95 -4.97 -2.93
C GLN A 174 2.68 -3.46 -2.88
N ILE A 175 1.40 -3.09 -3.03
CA ILE A 175 0.93 -1.70 -2.92
C ILE A 175 -0.26 -1.65 -1.96
N VAL A 176 -0.20 -0.78 -0.96
CA VAL A 176 -1.29 -0.52 -0.02
C VAL A 176 -1.60 0.97 -0.01
N LEU A 177 -2.82 1.33 -0.40
CA LEU A 177 -3.32 2.70 -0.55
C LEU A 177 -4.64 2.91 0.20
N LYS A 178 -4.94 2.09 1.22
CA LYS A 178 -6.22 2.14 1.94
C LYS A 178 -6.51 3.52 2.51
N ASN A 179 -7.79 3.87 2.64
CA ASN A 179 -8.22 5.11 3.28
C ASN A 179 -7.56 6.35 2.65
N ASN A 180 -7.61 6.44 1.31
CA ASN A 180 -7.27 7.65 0.57
C ASN A 180 -8.56 8.21 -0.06
N PRO A 181 -9.28 9.11 0.63
CA PRO A 181 -10.66 9.48 0.29
C PRO A 181 -10.78 10.33 -0.99
N TYR A 182 -9.66 10.74 -1.59
CA TYR A 182 -9.62 11.52 -2.83
C TYR A 182 -9.02 10.74 -4.01
N LEU A 183 -8.66 9.46 -3.83
CA LEU A 183 -8.04 8.66 -4.87
C LEU A 183 -9.10 7.95 -5.72
N HIS A 184 -9.51 8.58 -6.83
CA HIS A 184 -10.56 8.06 -7.71
C HIS A 184 -10.09 7.05 -8.76
N SER A 185 -8.77 6.96 -9.01
CA SER A 185 -8.24 6.10 -10.07
C SER A 185 -6.86 5.56 -9.75
N ILE A 186 -6.62 4.33 -10.20
CA ILE A 186 -5.34 3.61 -10.09
C ILE A 186 -4.87 3.08 -11.45
N GLN A 187 -5.36 3.63 -12.56
CA GLN A 187 -4.96 3.19 -13.91
C GLN A 187 -3.47 3.41 -14.21
N SER A 188 -2.79 4.30 -13.48
CA SER A 188 -1.34 4.47 -13.57
C SER A 188 -0.55 3.26 -13.07
N LEU A 189 -1.18 2.34 -12.33
CA LEU A 189 -0.57 1.06 -11.91
C LEU A 189 -0.54 0.01 -13.03
N ASN A 190 -1.26 0.22 -14.13
CA ASN A 190 -1.29 -0.72 -15.24
C ASN A 190 0.13 -1.05 -15.72
N TYR A 191 0.36 -2.30 -16.11
CA TYR A 191 1.65 -2.82 -16.58
C TYR A 191 2.75 -3.00 -15.51
N LEU A 192 2.43 -2.90 -14.22
CA LEU A 192 3.33 -3.38 -13.16
C LEU A 192 3.47 -4.90 -13.22
N SER A 193 4.58 -5.38 -13.80
CA SER A 193 4.72 -6.80 -14.17
C SER A 193 4.90 -7.76 -12.99
N LYS A 194 5.32 -7.28 -11.82
CA LYS A 194 5.57 -8.08 -10.61
C LYS A 194 4.59 -7.85 -9.47
N LEU A 195 3.59 -6.97 -9.66
CA LEU A 195 2.61 -6.66 -8.62
C LEU A 195 1.75 -7.89 -8.32
N LYS A 196 1.82 -8.37 -7.07
CA LYS A 196 1.09 -9.55 -6.57
C LYS A 196 -0.06 -9.17 -5.66
N ALA A 197 0.13 -8.14 -4.84
CA ALA A 197 -0.89 -7.67 -3.91
C ALA A 197 -1.17 -6.17 -4.08
N LEU A 198 -2.45 -5.82 -4.19
CA LEU A 198 -2.92 -4.44 -4.27
C LEU A 198 -4.10 -4.25 -3.31
N GLN A 199 -3.99 -3.26 -2.43
CA GLN A 199 -5.04 -2.94 -1.48
C GLN A 199 -5.42 -1.46 -1.56
N THR A 200 -6.67 -1.17 -1.91
CA THR A 200 -7.24 0.17 -2.04
C THR A 200 -8.57 0.28 -1.32
N ASP A 201 -8.75 -0.48 -0.23
CA ASP A 201 -9.98 -0.43 0.56
C ASP A 201 -10.28 1.00 1.02
N ASN A 202 -11.55 1.41 0.98
CA ASN A 202 -11.99 2.74 1.40
C ASN A 202 -11.32 3.89 0.62
N CYS A 203 -11.35 3.77 -0.70
CA CYS A 203 -11.01 4.83 -1.65
C CYS A 203 -12.20 5.03 -2.61
N PRO A 204 -12.43 6.21 -3.21
CA PRO A 204 -13.55 6.40 -4.14
C PRO A 204 -13.23 5.88 -5.55
N ILE A 205 -12.58 4.71 -5.70
CA ILE A 205 -12.15 4.21 -7.02
C ILE A 205 -13.35 3.69 -7.81
N GLU A 206 -13.44 4.10 -9.06
CA GLU A 206 -14.61 3.82 -9.92
C GLU A 206 -14.37 2.67 -10.91
N THR A 207 -13.11 2.34 -11.21
CA THR A 207 -12.75 1.30 -12.19
C THR A 207 -11.61 0.40 -11.71
N LEU A 208 -11.64 -0.87 -12.14
CA LEU A 208 -10.52 -1.79 -11.94
C LEU A 208 -9.31 -1.35 -12.79
N PRO A 209 -8.07 -1.55 -12.31
CA PRO A 209 -6.89 -1.41 -13.14
C PRO A 209 -6.88 -2.51 -14.23
N LEU A 210 -6.11 -2.28 -15.29
CA LEU A 210 -5.93 -3.21 -16.40
C LEU A 210 -4.48 -3.70 -16.46
N TYR A 211 -4.29 -4.92 -16.99
CA TYR A 211 -2.97 -5.45 -17.32
C TYR A 211 -2.02 -5.57 -16.11
N LEU A 212 -2.47 -6.26 -15.06
CA LEU A 212 -1.64 -6.61 -13.90
C LEU A 212 -1.33 -8.12 -13.93
N PRO A 213 -0.28 -8.56 -14.64
CA PRO A 213 -0.09 -9.96 -15.05
C PRO A 213 0.12 -10.94 -13.89
N GLN A 214 0.62 -10.49 -12.75
CA GLN A 214 0.98 -11.34 -11.60
C GLN A 214 0.06 -11.15 -10.38
N LEU A 215 -1.01 -10.35 -10.50
CA LEU A 215 -1.87 -10.00 -9.36
C LEU A 215 -2.67 -11.20 -8.86
N THR A 216 -2.53 -11.51 -7.57
CA THR A 216 -3.23 -12.60 -6.88
C THR A 216 -4.18 -12.08 -5.82
N ASP A 217 -3.78 -11.03 -5.12
CA ASP A 217 -4.50 -10.52 -3.95
C ASP A 217 -4.96 -9.08 -4.23
N LEU A 218 -6.27 -8.90 -4.40
CA LEU A 218 -6.86 -7.60 -4.71
C LEU A 218 -7.92 -7.26 -3.68
N HIS A 219 -7.66 -6.22 -2.90
CA HIS A 219 -8.60 -5.68 -1.93
C HIS A 219 -9.08 -4.31 -2.41
N MET A 220 -10.32 -4.21 -2.85
CA MET A 220 -10.98 -2.98 -3.28
C MET A 220 -12.35 -2.84 -2.60
N SER A 221 -12.43 -3.17 -1.32
CA SER A 221 -13.66 -3.04 -0.55
C SER A 221 -13.99 -1.57 -0.30
N LYS A 222 -15.27 -1.18 -0.14
CA LYS A 222 -15.63 0.22 0.16
C LYS A 222 -15.10 1.20 -0.90
N ASN A 223 -15.32 0.88 -2.18
CA ASN A 223 -15.00 1.74 -3.30
C ASN A 223 -16.28 2.11 -4.09
N ASN A 224 -16.14 2.83 -5.21
CA ASN A 224 -17.24 3.27 -6.06
C ASN A 224 -17.37 2.42 -7.33
N LEU A 225 -16.89 1.17 -7.33
CA LEU A 225 -16.95 0.30 -8.51
C LEU A 225 -18.40 0.02 -8.89
N THR A 226 -18.76 0.22 -10.17
CA THR A 226 -20.11 -0.07 -10.71
C THR A 226 -20.17 -1.37 -11.50
N ASN A 227 -19.01 -1.88 -11.94
CA ASN A 227 -18.85 -3.15 -12.65
C ASN A 227 -17.42 -3.68 -12.45
N LEU A 228 -17.14 -4.87 -12.98
CA LEU A 228 -15.81 -5.51 -12.92
C LEU A 228 -15.14 -5.61 -14.31
N ILE A 229 -15.39 -4.65 -15.21
CA ILE A 229 -14.73 -4.62 -16.52
C ILE A 229 -13.20 -4.61 -16.31
N GLY A 230 -12.51 -5.48 -17.04
CA GLY A 230 -11.05 -5.65 -16.92
C GLY A 230 -10.59 -6.77 -16.00
N ILE A 231 -11.49 -7.40 -15.23
CA ILE A 231 -11.14 -8.47 -14.28
C ILE A 231 -10.35 -9.64 -14.90
N ARG A 232 -10.62 -9.97 -16.18
CA ARG A 232 -9.87 -10.99 -16.93
C ARG A 232 -8.37 -10.70 -17.07
N THR A 233 -7.98 -9.44 -16.93
CA THR A 233 -6.59 -8.98 -17.11
C THR A 233 -5.80 -9.00 -15.80
N LEU A 234 -6.42 -9.41 -14.70
CA LEU A 234 -5.80 -9.49 -13.39
C LEU A 234 -5.22 -10.88 -13.15
N GLY A 235 -3.90 -10.95 -13.00
CA GLY A 235 -3.17 -12.18 -12.73
C GLY A 235 -3.21 -13.21 -13.86
N TYR A 236 -3.33 -12.77 -15.13
CA TYR A 236 -3.45 -13.66 -16.28
C TYR A 236 -2.15 -14.43 -16.61
N LYS A 237 -1.00 -14.02 -16.09
CA LYS A 237 0.31 -14.72 -16.24
C LYS A 237 0.72 -15.51 -14.99
N THR A 238 -0.17 -15.68 -14.02
CA THR A 238 0.10 -16.48 -12.82
C THR A 238 -0.88 -17.64 -12.65
N ASN A 239 -0.35 -18.76 -12.17
CA ASN A 239 -1.12 -19.95 -11.81
C ASN A 239 -1.48 -20.00 -10.32
N HIS A 240 -1.15 -18.96 -9.55
CA HIS A 240 -1.58 -18.87 -8.15
C HIS A 240 -3.08 -18.60 -8.02
N ARG A 241 -3.64 -19.03 -6.89
CA ARG A 241 -5.02 -18.73 -6.48
C ARG A 241 -5.20 -17.23 -6.34
N LYS A 242 -6.37 -16.74 -6.75
CA LYS A 242 -6.72 -15.32 -6.68
C LYS A 242 -7.78 -15.08 -5.61
N PHE A 243 -7.56 -14.03 -4.83
CA PHE A 243 -8.38 -13.58 -3.72
C PHE A 243 -8.81 -12.14 -3.98
N PHE A 244 -10.05 -11.98 -4.45
CA PHE A 244 -10.59 -10.68 -4.85
C PHE A 244 -11.71 -10.25 -3.90
N TYR A 245 -11.53 -9.09 -3.27
CA TYR A 245 -12.46 -8.49 -2.33
C TYR A 245 -13.03 -7.20 -2.93
N PHE A 246 -14.30 -7.24 -3.33
CA PHE A 246 -15.06 -6.14 -3.92
C PHE A 246 -16.32 -5.82 -3.11
N ASN A 247 -16.38 -6.22 -1.85
CA ASN A 247 -17.53 -5.95 -1.00
C ASN A 247 -17.71 -4.46 -0.72
N ASN A 248 -18.94 -4.03 -0.44
CA ASN A 248 -19.28 -2.63 -0.17
C ASN A 248 -18.90 -1.72 -1.35
N ASN A 249 -19.39 -2.04 -2.55
CA ASN A 249 -19.23 -1.21 -3.73
C ASN A 249 -20.62 -0.89 -4.32
N HIS A 250 -20.66 -0.42 -5.56
CA HIS A 250 -21.89 -0.15 -6.30
C HIS A 250 -22.06 -1.08 -7.50
N ILE A 251 -21.50 -2.30 -7.44
CA ILE A 251 -21.43 -3.21 -8.59
C ILE A 251 -22.84 -3.68 -8.96
N GLN A 252 -23.24 -3.40 -10.20
CA GLN A 252 -24.54 -3.79 -10.74
C GLN A 252 -24.47 -5.05 -11.61
N SER A 253 -23.29 -5.32 -12.20
CA SER A 253 -23.08 -6.49 -13.05
C SER A 253 -21.63 -7.00 -13.00
N ILE A 254 -21.48 -8.30 -13.27
CA ILE A 254 -20.20 -8.96 -13.50
C ILE A 254 -20.09 -9.26 -14.99
N PRO A 255 -18.97 -8.94 -15.65
CA PRO A 255 -18.82 -9.18 -17.07
C PRO A 255 -18.64 -10.69 -17.39
N PRO A 256 -19.15 -11.20 -18.53
CA PRO A 256 -19.00 -12.59 -18.99
C PRO A 256 -17.55 -13.09 -19.02
N GLN A 257 -16.59 -12.18 -19.19
CA GLN A 257 -15.17 -12.50 -19.22
C GLN A 257 -14.63 -13.03 -17.88
N ILE A 258 -15.43 -13.05 -16.81
CA ILE A 258 -15.07 -13.69 -15.53
C ILE A 258 -14.66 -15.15 -15.70
N GLN A 259 -15.24 -15.89 -16.66
CA GLN A 259 -14.88 -17.28 -16.95
C GLN A 259 -13.41 -17.47 -17.36
N TYR A 260 -12.75 -16.41 -17.83
CA TYR A 260 -11.36 -16.46 -18.26
C TYR A 260 -10.37 -16.10 -17.14
N VAL A 261 -10.86 -15.78 -15.93
CA VAL A 261 -10.00 -15.51 -14.77
C VAL A 261 -9.49 -16.84 -14.21
N LYS A 262 -8.33 -17.28 -14.70
CA LYS A 262 -7.68 -18.53 -14.25
C LYS A 262 -7.46 -18.53 -12.74
N ASN A 263 -7.74 -19.64 -12.06
CA ASN A 263 -7.48 -19.83 -10.63
C ASN A 263 -8.13 -18.78 -9.72
N LEU A 264 -9.27 -18.22 -10.12
CA LEU A 264 -10.11 -17.45 -9.21
C LEU A 264 -10.62 -18.38 -8.10
N TYR A 265 -10.20 -18.14 -6.87
CA TYR A 265 -10.47 -19.02 -5.74
C TYR A 265 -11.47 -18.42 -4.77
N PHE A 266 -11.34 -17.11 -4.51
CA PHE A 266 -12.18 -16.36 -3.60
C PHE A 266 -12.65 -15.08 -4.28
N LEU A 267 -13.96 -14.85 -4.28
CA LEU A 267 -14.59 -13.64 -4.80
C LEU A 267 -15.62 -13.12 -3.79
N ASN A 268 -15.36 -11.94 -3.22
CA ASN A 268 -16.30 -11.29 -2.33
C ASN A 268 -16.99 -10.10 -2.98
N LEU A 269 -18.31 -10.18 -3.10
CA LEU A 269 -19.23 -9.21 -3.70
C LEU A 269 -20.35 -8.82 -2.74
N ASP A 270 -20.19 -9.08 -1.44
CA ASP A 270 -21.17 -8.67 -0.43
C ASP A 270 -21.44 -7.16 -0.48
N TYR A 271 -22.66 -6.74 -0.15
CA TYR A 271 -23.04 -5.32 -0.11
C TYR A 271 -22.75 -4.59 -1.43
N ASN A 272 -23.36 -5.08 -2.52
CA ASN A 272 -23.36 -4.47 -3.84
C ASN A 272 -24.80 -4.33 -4.35
N HIS A 273 -24.98 -4.00 -5.64
CA HIS A 273 -26.29 -3.79 -6.27
C HIS A 273 -26.60 -4.86 -7.33
N LEU A 274 -26.00 -6.05 -7.26
CA LEU A 274 -26.22 -7.12 -8.22
C LEU A 274 -27.67 -7.59 -8.19
N ILE A 275 -28.26 -7.74 -9.38
CA ILE A 275 -29.61 -8.30 -9.55
C ILE A 275 -29.59 -9.72 -10.12
N SER A 276 -28.49 -10.12 -10.76
CA SER A 276 -28.25 -11.43 -11.39
C SER A 276 -26.74 -11.72 -11.45
N LEU A 277 -26.38 -12.96 -11.79
CA LEU A 277 -25.02 -13.34 -12.13
C LEU A 277 -24.95 -13.78 -13.60
N PRO A 278 -23.86 -13.49 -14.34
CA PRO A 278 -23.70 -13.99 -15.70
C PRO A 278 -23.55 -15.51 -15.70
N LEU A 279 -24.08 -16.20 -16.72
CA LEU A 279 -23.95 -17.68 -16.84
C LEU A 279 -22.48 -18.14 -16.85
N ASP A 280 -21.58 -17.29 -17.33
CA ASP A 280 -20.15 -17.56 -17.41
C ASP A 280 -19.48 -17.74 -16.04
N ILE A 281 -20.06 -17.22 -14.95
CA ILE A 281 -19.49 -17.43 -13.61
C ILE A 281 -19.54 -18.91 -13.21
N PHE A 282 -20.51 -19.67 -13.73
CA PHE A 282 -20.65 -21.10 -13.47
C PHE A 282 -19.62 -21.95 -14.24
N ASN A 283 -18.81 -21.34 -15.12
CA ASN A 283 -17.69 -22.00 -15.78
C ASN A 283 -16.37 -21.87 -14.97
N VAL A 284 -16.36 -21.07 -13.90
CA VAL A 284 -15.17 -20.81 -13.08
C VAL A 284 -14.96 -21.92 -12.05
N THR A 285 -14.61 -23.13 -12.51
CA THR A 285 -14.50 -24.34 -11.66
C THR A 285 -13.51 -24.24 -10.50
N THR A 286 -12.60 -23.26 -10.52
CA THR A 286 -11.65 -23.02 -9.43
C THR A 286 -12.26 -22.24 -8.26
N LEU A 287 -13.43 -21.62 -8.44
CA LEU A 287 -14.07 -20.76 -7.46
C LEU A 287 -14.55 -21.60 -6.26
N HIS A 288 -13.93 -21.38 -5.10
CA HIS A 288 -14.27 -22.10 -3.87
C HIS A 288 -15.12 -21.27 -2.91
N TYR A 289 -15.00 -19.95 -2.97
CA TYR A 289 -15.70 -19.05 -2.07
C TYR A 289 -16.32 -17.90 -2.86
N LEU A 290 -17.64 -17.80 -2.83
CA LEU A 290 -18.37 -16.66 -3.40
C LEU A 290 -19.27 -16.05 -2.34
N TYR A 291 -19.10 -14.76 -2.12
CA TYR A 291 -19.91 -13.98 -1.19
C TYR A 291 -20.75 -12.99 -1.98
N ILE A 292 -22.07 -13.10 -1.90
CA ILE A 292 -23.06 -12.29 -2.63
C ILE A 292 -24.17 -11.77 -1.70
N ARG A 293 -23.95 -11.73 -0.39
CA ARG A 293 -24.91 -11.27 0.61
C ARG A 293 -25.24 -9.80 0.39
N TYR A 294 -26.45 -9.40 0.77
CA TYR A 294 -26.89 -7.99 0.77
C TYR A 294 -26.87 -7.29 -0.62
N ASN A 295 -27.00 -8.07 -1.69
CA ASN A 295 -27.28 -7.59 -3.04
C ASN A 295 -28.80 -7.46 -3.30
N ASN A 296 -29.19 -7.17 -4.54
CA ASN A 296 -30.56 -6.90 -4.97
C ASN A 296 -31.20 -8.08 -5.74
N PHE A 297 -30.74 -9.31 -5.51
CA PHE A 297 -31.31 -10.51 -6.13
C PHE A 297 -32.77 -10.71 -5.73
N SER A 298 -33.60 -11.09 -6.70
CA SER A 298 -34.95 -11.60 -6.41
C SER A 298 -34.88 -12.99 -5.75
N VAL A 299 -35.96 -13.42 -5.09
CA VAL A 299 -36.05 -14.77 -4.51
C VAL A 299 -35.85 -15.85 -5.59
N ILE A 300 -36.44 -15.63 -6.77
CA ILE A 300 -36.41 -16.58 -7.90
C ILE A 300 -34.99 -16.68 -8.44
N GLU A 301 -34.35 -15.54 -8.68
CA GLU A 301 -32.97 -15.49 -9.18
C GLU A 301 -32.00 -16.16 -8.20
N LEU A 302 -32.14 -15.87 -6.91
CA LEU A 302 -31.28 -16.45 -5.90
C LEU A 302 -31.42 -17.98 -5.83
N LYS A 303 -32.64 -18.52 -5.95
CA LYS A 303 -32.87 -19.98 -6.04
C LYS A 303 -32.18 -20.57 -7.27
N ALA A 304 -32.34 -19.94 -8.43
CA ALA A 304 -31.70 -20.39 -9.67
C ALA A 304 -30.16 -20.40 -9.57
N ILE A 305 -29.56 -19.36 -8.96
CA ILE A 305 -28.13 -19.29 -8.69
C ILE A 305 -27.68 -20.46 -7.79
N ILE A 306 -28.39 -20.72 -6.70
CA ILE A 306 -28.08 -21.80 -5.75
C ILE A 306 -28.14 -23.16 -6.44
N GLU A 307 -29.23 -23.47 -7.14
CA GLU A 307 -29.40 -24.73 -7.86
C GLU A 307 -28.29 -24.94 -8.88
N LYS A 308 -27.95 -23.89 -9.64
CA LYS A 308 -26.90 -23.97 -10.65
C LYS A 308 -25.51 -24.18 -10.03
N PHE A 309 -25.19 -23.52 -8.92
CA PHE A 309 -23.92 -23.74 -8.21
C PHE A 309 -23.86 -25.13 -7.56
N ASN A 310 -24.95 -25.66 -7.01
CA ASN A 310 -24.98 -27.02 -6.46
C ASN A 310 -24.62 -28.08 -7.51
N ILE A 311 -25.05 -27.87 -8.77
CA ILE A 311 -24.75 -28.77 -9.89
C ILE A 311 -23.31 -28.57 -10.39
N THR A 312 -22.86 -27.32 -10.54
CA THR A 312 -21.59 -27.00 -11.22
C THR A 312 -20.38 -26.96 -10.28
N HIS A 313 -20.59 -26.71 -8.99
CA HIS A 313 -19.55 -26.50 -7.97
C HIS A 313 -19.93 -27.18 -6.64
N PRO A 314 -20.01 -28.52 -6.57
CA PRO A 314 -20.52 -29.24 -5.40
C PRO A 314 -19.72 -29.04 -4.10
N TYR A 315 -18.51 -28.47 -4.17
CA TYR A 315 -17.63 -28.21 -3.01
C TYR A 315 -17.43 -26.72 -2.70
N MET A 316 -18.09 -25.83 -3.44
CA MET A 316 -17.95 -24.39 -3.27
C MET A 316 -18.83 -23.89 -2.12
N LYS A 317 -18.28 -22.95 -1.33
CA LYS A 317 -19.02 -22.25 -0.28
C LYS A 317 -19.63 -20.97 -0.84
N LEU A 318 -20.95 -20.99 -1.06
CA LEU A 318 -21.74 -19.83 -1.48
C LEU A 318 -22.36 -19.15 -0.26
N TYR A 319 -21.97 -17.90 0.01
CA TYR A 319 -22.53 -17.06 1.06
C TYR A 319 -23.52 -16.07 0.45
N TYR A 320 -24.80 -16.21 0.81
CA TYR A 320 -25.87 -15.37 0.27
C TYR A 320 -26.88 -14.99 1.37
N LEU A 321 -27.63 -13.92 1.14
CA LEU A 321 -28.69 -13.48 2.06
C LEU A 321 -29.78 -12.73 1.27
N ASN A 322 -31.04 -13.04 1.56
CA ASN A 322 -32.18 -12.32 1.00
C ASN A 322 -32.66 -11.28 2.01
N ARG A 323 -32.74 -9.99 1.62
CA ARG A 323 -33.11 -8.87 2.51
C ARG A 323 -34.47 -9.02 3.21
N LYS A 324 -35.33 -9.95 2.76
CA LYS A 324 -36.67 -10.17 3.36
C LYS A 324 -36.75 -11.21 4.48
N ASN A 325 -35.73 -12.04 4.71
CA ASN A 325 -35.76 -13.01 5.81
C ASN A 325 -34.38 -13.12 6.47
N SER A 326 -34.35 -12.84 7.77
CA SER A 326 -33.24 -13.18 8.65
C SER A 326 -33.06 -14.72 8.71
N ILE A 327 -31.79 -15.13 8.73
CA ILE A 327 -31.25 -16.47 8.97
C ILE A 327 -30.71 -17.21 7.71
N VAL A 328 -29.40 -17.44 7.84
CA VAL A 328 -28.41 -18.00 6.93
C VAL A 328 -28.49 -19.53 6.93
N LYS A 329 -28.35 -20.16 5.77
CA LYS A 329 -27.80 -21.52 5.70
C LYS A 329 -26.63 -21.54 4.73
N ASN A 330 -25.47 -21.94 5.26
CA ASN A 330 -24.42 -22.59 4.49
C ASN A 330 -25.07 -23.70 3.66
N ILE A 331 -24.78 -23.76 2.37
CA ILE A 331 -24.93 -24.99 1.62
C ILE A 331 -23.51 -25.54 1.43
N ILE A 332 -23.16 -26.46 2.34
CA ILE A 332 -22.28 -27.65 2.23
C ILE A 332 -20.80 -27.39 1.86
N ASN A 333 -19.77 -27.87 2.57
CA ASN A 333 -19.65 -28.73 3.75
C ASN A 333 -19.35 -27.94 5.04
#